data_AF-A0A357Z2L2-F1
#
_entry.id   AF-A0A357Z2L2-F1
#
_cell.length_a   1.000
_cell.length_b   1.000
_cell.length_c   1.000
_cell.angle_alpha   90.00
_cell.angle_beta   90.00
_cell.angle_gamma   90.00
#
_symmetry.space_group_name_H-M   'P 1'
#
loop_
_entity.id
_entity.type
_entity.pdbx_description
1 polymer ?
#
loop_
_entity_poly.entity_id
_entity_poly.type
_entity_poly.pdbx_seq_one_letter_code
_entity_poly.pdbx_strand_id
1 'polypeptide(L)'
;QKVELSFYNDYTAQNRASDDNARLFYDMMRQFEKENPTIKLDVTEISQDNYSNKIQAQNAGGDLPDVFFLKGSWVQSFIRNGSVAPLTDALNRSGIKDKYR
;
A
#
# COMPACT_ATOMS: atom_id res chain seq x y z
N GLN A 1 8.30 20.44 -7.53
CA GLN A 1 7.45 19.44 -8.21
C GLN A 1 7.09 18.37 -7.19
N LYS A 2 5.81 17.98 -7.08
CA LYS A 2 5.41 16.89 -6.18
C LYS A 2 5.64 15.55 -6.89
N VAL A 3 6.12 14.55 -6.15
CA VAL A 3 6.09 13.15 -6.56
C VAL A 3 4.71 12.61 -6.24
N GLU A 4 4.04 12.00 -7.21
CA GLU A 4 2.74 11.36 -7.04
C GLU A 4 2.94 9.85 -6.98
N LEU A 5 2.37 9.21 -5.96
CA LEU A 5 2.44 7.76 -5.76
C LEU A 5 1.02 7.19 -5.80
N SER A 6 0.80 6.24 -6.68
CA SER A 6 -0.43 5.46 -6.73
C SER A 6 -0.49 4.47 -5.56
N PHE A 7 -1.59 4.50 -4.79
CA PHE A 7 -1.79 3.69 -3.61
C PHE A 7 -3.12 2.93 -3.68
N TYR A 8 -3.07 1.60 -3.70
CA TYR A 8 -4.27 0.77 -3.71
C TYR A 8 -4.56 0.19 -2.32
N ASN A 9 -5.79 0.35 -1.83
CA ASN A 9 -6.21 -0.18 -0.53
C ASN A 9 -7.62 -0.80 -0.57
N ASP A 10 -7.97 -1.56 0.48
CA ASP A 10 -9.27 -2.21 0.64
C ASP A 10 -10.19 -1.59 1.70
N TYR A 11 -9.82 -0.41 2.22
CA TYR A 11 -10.65 0.42 3.09
C TYR A 11 -11.44 1.43 2.27
N THR A 12 -12.68 1.09 1.94
CA THR A 12 -13.57 1.98 1.19
C THR A 12 -14.17 3.08 2.07
N ALA A 13 -14.63 4.17 1.47
CA ALA A 13 -15.39 5.22 2.14
C ALA A 13 -16.63 4.67 2.86
N GLN A 14 -17.25 3.62 2.33
CA GLN A 14 -18.37 2.93 2.97
C GLN A 14 -17.94 2.26 4.28
N ASN A 15 -16.80 1.56 4.27
CA ASN A 15 -16.27 0.91 5.47
C ASN A 15 -15.79 1.93 6.51
N ARG A 16 -15.24 3.08 6.07
CA ARG A 16 -14.74 4.14 6.95
C ARG A 16 -15.79 4.69 7.94
N ALA A 17 -17.06 4.71 7.56
CA ALA A 17 -18.12 5.19 8.44
C ALA A 17 -18.29 4.29 9.69
N SER A 18 -18.02 3.00 9.57
CA SER A 18 -18.26 2.01 10.63
C SER A 18 -17.02 1.28 11.15
N ASP A 19 -15.86 1.43 10.49
CA ASP A 19 -14.62 0.71 10.81
C ASP A 19 -13.53 1.67 11.34
N ASP A 20 -13.09 1.43 12.57
CA ASP A 20 -12.01 2.19 13.22
C ASP A 20 -10.66 2.02 12.50
N ASN A 21 -10.37 0.84 11.94
CA ASN A 21 -9.13 0.61 11.21
C ASN A 21 -9.11 1.43 9.91
N ALA A 22 -10.25 1.48 9.21
CA ALA A 22 -10.39 2.32 8.02
C ALA A 22 -10.22 3.81 8.38
N ARG A 23 -10.83 4.28 9.48
CA ARG A 23 -10.63 5.67 9.95
C ARG A 23 -9.16 5.96 10.22
N LEU A 24 -8.52 5.12 11.03
CA LEU A 24 -7.12 5.27 11.42
C LEU A 24 -6.20 5.26 10.20
N PHE A 25 -6.43 4.36 9.24
CA PHE A 25 -5.65 4.28 8.00
C PHE A 25 -5.66 5.61 7.24
N TYR A 26 -6.83 6.21 7.00
CA TYR A 26 -6.90 7.50 6.32
C TYR A 26 -6.36 8.67 7.15
N ASP A 27 -6.45 8.62 8.49
CA ASP A 27 -5.80 9.61 9.35
C ASP A 27 -4.27 9.56 9.20
N MET A 28 -3.70 8.35 9.17
CA MET A 28 -2.27 8.13 8.92
C MET A 28 -1.85 8.61 7.53
N MET A 29 -2.63 8.36 6.48
CA MET A 29 -2.32 8.86 5.13
C MET A 29 -2.29 10.39 5.07
N ARG A 30 -3.29 11.04 5.68
CA ARG A 30 -3.32 12.51 5.75
C ARG A 30 -2.14 13.07 6.55
N GLN A 31 -1.77 12.41 7.64
CA GLN A 31 -0.61 12.81 8.43
C GLN A 31 0.67 12.64 7.62
N PHE A 32 0.82 11.53 6.88
CA PHE A 32 1.94 11.29 5.99
C PHE A 32 2.09 12.39 4.93
N GLU A 33 1.01 12.78 4.23
CA GLU A 33 1.08 13.87 3.24
C GLU A 33 1.40 15.24 3.87
N LYS A 34 0.94 15.50 5.09
CA LYS A 34 1.30 16.73 5.83
C LYS A 34 2.79 16.76 6.19
N GLU A 35 3.34 15.64 6.63
CA GLU A 35 4.75 15.49 7.00
C GLU A 35 5.68 15.44 5.78
N ASN A 36 5.14 15.07 4.61
CA ASN A 36 5.88 14.91 3.37
C ASN A 36 5.26 15.79 2.26
N PRO A 37 5.41 17.13 2.32
CA PRO A 37 4.73 18.06 1.40
C PRO A 37 5.15 17.92 -0.08
N THR A 38 6.25 17.21 -0.33
CA THR A 38 6.75 16.86 -1.67
C THR A 38 6.11 15.61 -2.26
N ILE A 39 5.32 14.86 -1.48
CA ILE A 39 4.64 13.64 -1.89
C ILE A 39 3.13 13.90 -1.95
N LYS A 40 2.47 13.33 -2.96
CA LYS A 40 1.02 13.23 -3.08
C LYS A 40 0.64 11.77 -3.23
N LEU A 41 -0.37 11.32 -2.50
CA LEU A 41 -0.93 9.98 -2.65
C LEU A 41 -2.15 10.03 -3.58
N ASP A 42 -2.12 9.25 -4.66
CA ASP A 42 -3.28 9.01 -5.52
C ASP A 42 -3.92 7.68 -5.12
N VAL A 43 -5.03 7.76 -4.38
CA VAL A 43 -5.59 6.64 -3.65
C VAL A 43 -6.72 5.99 -4.44
N THR A 44 -6.58 4.70 -4.73
CA THR A 44 -7.65 3.86 -5.29
C THR A 44 -8.19 2.93 -4.21
N GLU A 45 -9.49 3.08 -3.94
CA GLU A 45 -10.25 2.21 -3.04
C GLU A 45 -10.86 1.05 -3.82
N ILE A 46 -10.66 -0.18 -3.34
CA ILE A 46 -11.23 -1.39 -3.96
C ILE A 46 -11.97 -2.15 -2.86
N SER A 47 -13.14 -2.72 -3.14
CA SER A 47 -13.81 -3.56 -2.13
C SER A 47 -12.95 -4.77 -1.78
N GLN A 48 -13.04 -5.24 -0.53
CA GLN A 48 -12.29 -6.41 -0.05
C GLN A 48 -12.47 -7.64 -0.96
N ASP A 49 -13.70 -7.89 -1.42
CA ASP A 49 -14.04 -9.00 -2.33
C ASP A 49 -13.28 -8.94 -3.66
N ASN A 50 -12.99 -7.72 -4.15
CA ASN A 50 -12.37 -7.50 -5.45
C ASN A 50 -10.85 -7.26 -5.36
N TYR A 51 -10.34 -6.87 -4.19
CA TYR A 51 -8.95 -6.45 -4.03
C TYR A 51 -7.94 -7.50 -4.52
N SER A 52 -8.17 -8.74 -4.09
CA SER A 52 -7.30 -9.88 -4.43
C SER A 52 -7.24 -10.17 -5.92
N ASN A 53 -8.36 -10.06 -6.62
CA ASN A 53 -8.44 -10.31 -8.06
C ASN A 53 -7.79 -9.16 -8.83
N LYS A 54 -7.99 -7.92 -8.39
CA LYS A 54 -7.40 -6.73 -9.01
C LYS A 54 -5.87 -6.74 -8.94
N ILE A 55 -5.27 -7.00 -7.77
CA ILE A 55 -3.82 -7.04 -7.60
C ILE A 55 -3.18 -8.16 -8.42
N GLN A 56 -3.80 -9.35 -8.50
CA GLN A 56 -3.29 -10.43 -9.33
C GLN A 56 -3.34 -10.11 -10.82
N ALA A 57 -4.44 -9.50 -11.29
CA ALA A 57 -4.58 -9.08 -12.68
C ALA A 57 -3.53 -8.02 -13.06
N GLN A 58 -3.32 -7.02 -12.21
CA GLN A 58 -2.30 -5.99 -12.43
C GLN A 58 -0.88 -6.55 -12.37
N ASN A 59 -0.60 -7.48 -11.46
CA ASN A 59 0.67 -8.17 -11.42
C ASN A 59 0.95 -8.96 -12.71
N ALA A 60 -0.06 -9.65 -13.23
CA ALA A 60 0.07 -10.38 -14.51
C ALA A 60 0.25 -9.43 -15.71
N GLY A 61 -0.33 -8.23 -15.64
CA GLY A 61 -0.23 -7.19 -16.67
C GLY A 61 1.00 -6.30 -16.56
N GLY A 62 1.77 -6.37 -15.47
CA GLY A 62 2.90 -5.47 -15.21
C GLY A 62 2.47 -4.02 -14.89
N ASP A 63 1.27 -3.83 -14.37
CA ASP A 63 0.64 -2.52 -14.10
C ASP A 63 0.19 -2.41 -12.63
N LEU A 64 1.07 -2.82 -11.72
CA LEU A 64 0.85 -2.66 -10.28
C LEU A 64 1.00 -1.19 -9.87
N PRO A 65 0.25 -0.73 -8.85
CA PRO A 65 0.47 0.60 -8.27
C PRO A 65 1.81 0.64 -7.52
N ASP A 66 2.28 1.85 -7.21
CA ASP A 66 3.53 2.08 -6.48
C ASP A 66 3.49 1.47 -5.08
N VAL A 67 2.34 1.55 -4.40
CA VAL A 67 2.12 1.01 -3.05
C VAL A 67 0.79 0.26 -2.99
N PHE A 68 0.81 -0.96 -2.44
CA PHE A 68 -0.37 -1.79 -2.28
C PHE A 68 -0.18 -2.81 -1.14
N PHE A 69 -1.29 -3.38 -0.68
CA PHE A 69 -1.30 -4.49 0.26
C PHE A 69 -1.08 -5.81 -0.45
N LEU A 70 -0.25 -6.66 0.13
CA LEU A 70 0.07 -7.97 -0.42
C LEU A 70 -0.24 -9.06 0.61
N LYS A 71 -0.95 -10.12 0.16
CA LYS A 71 -1.16 -11.30 0.99
C LYS A 71 0.15 -12.03 1.23
N GLY A 72 0.37 -12.48 2.47
CA GLY A 72 1.58 -13.20 2.86
C GLY A 72 1.89 -14.42 1.98
N SER A 73 0.85 -15.15 1.55
CA SER A 73 0.98 -16.31 0.66
C SER A 73 1.50 -15.99 -0.74
N TRP A 74 1.46 -14.73 -1.17
CA TRP A 74 1.91 -14.29 -2.50
C TRP A 74 3.29 -13.63 -2.50
N VAL A 75 3.81 -13.26 -1.33
CA VAL A 75 5.08 -12.52 -1.21
C VAL A 75 6.21 -13.20 -1.99
N GLN A 76 6.35 -14.51 -1.86
CA GLN A 76 7.43 -15.26 -2.51
C GLN A 76 7.31 -15.29 -4.04
N SER A 77 6.09 -15.36 -4.61
CA SER A 77 5.93 -15.32 -6.07
C SER A 77 6.16 -13.91 -6.62
N PHE A 78 5.68 -12.87 -5.93
CA PHE A 78 5.89 -11.48 -6.35
C PHE A 78 7.37 -11.09 -6.32
N ILE A 79 8.13 -11.56 -5.31
CA ILE A 79 9.60 -11.38 -5.27
C ILE A 79 10.28 -12.06 -6.45
N ARG A 80 9.97 -13.35 -6.70
CA ARG A 80 10.60 -14.10 -7.80
C ARG A 80 10.29 -13.50 -9.17
N ASN A 81 9.11 -12.90 -9.33
CA ASN A 81 8.70 -12.26 -10.57
C ASN A 81 9.25 -10.83 -10.72
N GLY A 82 9.94 -10.29 -9.72
CA GLY A 82 10.44 -8.91 -9.74
C GLY A 82 9.34 -7.85 -9.60
N SER A 83 8.13 -8.25 -9.17
CA SER A 83 6.95 -7.38 -9.11
C SER A 83 6.91 -6.46 -7.89
N VAL A 84 7.82 -6.64 -6.93
CA VAL A 84 7.92 -5.83 -5.72
C VAL A 84 9.37 -5.44 -5.47
N ALA A 85 9.58 -4.21 -5.01
CA ALA A 85 10.91 -3.73 -4.67
C ALA A 85 11.46 -4.40 -3.40
N PRO A 86 12.77 -4.71 -3.34
CA PRO A 86 13.41 -5.17 -2.12
C PRO A 86 13.45 -4.04 -1.07
N LEU A 87 12.82 -4.24 0.09
CA LEU A 87 12.77 -3.23 1.15
C LEU A 87 13.82 -3.43 2.26
N THR A 88 14.63 -4.49 2.19
CA THR A 88 15.58 -4.86 3.26
C THR A 88 16.49 -3.69 3.67
N ASP A 89 17.12 -3.03 2.72
CA ASP A 89 18.04 -1.93 3.00
C ASP A 89 17.32 -0.68 3.51
N ALA A 90 16.13 -0.40 2.99
CA ALA A 90 15.30 0.70 3.45
C ALA A 90 14.85 0.49 4.91
N LEU A 91 14.46 -0.74 5.26
CA LEU A 91 14.07 -1.11 6.63
C LEU A 91 15.24 -1.08 7.61
N ASN A 92 16.43 -1.51 7.19
CA ASN A 92 17.63 -1.43 8.02
C ASN A 92 18.00 0.04 8.32
N ARG A 93 17.85 0.94 7.33
CA ARG A 93 18.15 2.38 7.51
C ARG A 93 17.10 3.14 8.31
N SER A 94 15.84 2.70 8.29
CA SER A 94 14.75 3.43 8.97
C SER A 94 14.74 3.27 10.49
N GLY A 95 15.47 2.28 11.03
CA GLY A 95 15.39 1.94 12.46
C GLY A 95 14.05 1.35 12.90
N ILE A 96 13.18 1.00 11.95
CA ILE A 96 11.86 0.39 12.21
C ILE A 96 11.95 -1.14 12.29
N LYS A 97 12.95 -1.74 11.64
CA LYS A 97 13.15 -3.18 11.65
C LYS A 97 13.15 -3.72 13.08
N ASP A 98 12.28 -4.68 13.33
CA ASP A 98 12.11 -5.39 14.61
C ASP A 98 11.59 -4.54 15.79
N LYS A 99 11.18 -3.29 15.56
CA LYS A 99 10.67 -2.39 16.61
C LYS A 99 9.26 -2.75 17.11
N TYR A 100 8.47 -3.47 16.31
CA TYR A 100 7.06 -3.76 16.56
C TYR A 100 6.73 -5.26 16.44
N ARG A 101 7.53 -6.10 17.07
CA ARG A 101 7.28 -7.54 17.21
C ARG A 101 6.38 -7.85 18.40
#